data_AF-A0AAN6P6X8-F1
#
_entry.id   AF-A0AAN6P6X8-F1
#
_cell.length_a   1.000
_cell.length_b   1.000
_cell.length_c   1.000
_cell.angle_alpha   90.00
_cell.angle_beta   90.00
_cell.angle_gamma   90.00
#
_symmetry.space_group_name_H-M   'P 1'
#
loop_
_entity.id
_entity.type
_entity.pdbx_description
1 polymer ?
#
loop_
_entity_poly.entity_id
_entity_poly.type
_entity_poly.pdbx_seq_one_letter_code
_entity_poly.pdbx_strand_id
1 'polypeptide(L)'
;IPCSSRTSRIEDRLNENSIMVKEIHAWWLQNLRDATIATVIGGDVHSDQPLAPRPPTSLCFEVHLSSGNQSQVLCARACPHDDWKDSGTLQLFVCRCSEAENTGQGPRHPRVENIALSPFSFPYRQAGEASSWTLFKALDKSTNQMVSITIKNVTASDIAEFEASFIHPLAAARADAMLQNGISNQLAHLSLDGGRVRALNLHSDLSGLHTLIESVTFRAGHRSLTKSNVAGLSLLNYRELEDESARTVDSALDQAELSIYCGGRGTNDTEDITKTIVHPARKLHQKLKDMRTELFITALQSPRPDETVVLHLQATDVQCEVAIISDAELLITRNRQGKYRLIVTSRNRCTVLTQVLPDAFFTAPHFPGQRFASPTWVIQLEDGGRRKVTHHPNGFRFMSFRNSNAERMFELGRTAVLQGAQPQALPIEGHETTPSATS
;
A
#
# COMPACT_ATOMS: atom_id res chain seq x y z
N ILE A 1 12.84 -12.33 20.22
CA ILE A 1 12.36 -11.17 19.43
C ILE A 1 11.44 -11.71 18.33
N PRO A 2 10.10 -11.55 18.41
CA PRO A 2 9.17 -12.08 17.41
C PRO A 2 8.79 -10.99 16.40
N CYS A 3 9.45 -10.94 15.23
CA CYS A 3 9.25 -9.86 14.24
C CYS A 3 8.50 -10.23 12.94
N SER A 4 8.29 -11.51 12.59
CA SER A 4 8.00 -11.87 11.19
C SER A 4 6.53 -12.06 10.78
N SER A 5 5.53 -12.02 11.69
CA SER A 5 4.10 -12.04 11.31
C SER A 5 3.58 -10.64 10.97
N ARG A 6 4.32 -9.62 11.41
CA ARG A 6 4.04 -8.22 11.11
C ARG A 6 4.54 -7.89 9.71
N THR A 7 5.67 -8.42 9.27
CA THR A 7 6.25 -8.13 7.95
C THR A 7 5.37 -8.61 6.79
N SER A 8 4.78 -9.81 6.86
CA SER A 8 3.87 -10.30 5.82
C SER A 8 2.57 -9.50 5.77
N ARG A 9 1.99 -9.16 6.93
CA ARG A 9 0.81 -8.28 7.02
C ARG A 9 1.08 -6.87 6.51
N ILE A 10 2.29 -6.35 6.76
CA ILE A 10 2.74 -5.06 6.22
C ILE A 10 2.90 -5.17 4.70
N GLU A 11 3.43 -6.27 4.17
CA GLU A 11 3.59 -6.48 2.73
C GLU A 11 2.25 -6.61 2.00
N ASP A 12 1.31 -7.39 2.52
CA ASP A 12 -0.04 -7.55 1.97
C ASP A 12 -0.80 -6.20 1.99
N ARG A 13 -0.72 -5.45 3.09
CA ARG A 13 -1.33 -4.12 3.20
C ARG A 13 -0.57 -3.04 2.42
N LEU A 14 0.74 -3.16 2.22
CA LEU A 14 1.48 -2.31 1.27
C LEU A 14 1.10 -2.66 -0.18
N ASN A 15 0.67 -3.89 -0.46
CA ASN A 15 0.18 -4.29 -1.78
C ASN A 15 -1.24 -3.77 -2.04
N GLU A 16 -2.08 -3.70 -1.02
CA GLU A 16 -3.34 -2.94 -1.02
C GLU A 16 -3.06 -1.43 -1.17
N ASN A 17 -2.09 -0.85 -0.44
CA ASN A 17 -1.77 0.58 -0.58
C ASN A 17 -0.98 0.93 -1.86
N SER A 18 -0.37 -0.06 -2.51
CA SER A 18 0.12 0.04 -3.87
C SER A 18 -1.02 0.32 -4.85
N ILE A 19 -2.29 0.19 -4.47
CA ILE A 19 -3.45 0.60 -5.27
C ILE A 19 -3.34 2.09 -5.58
N MET A 20 -3.06 2.98 -4.63
CA MET A 20 -2.91 4.41 -4.95
C MET A 20 -1.87 4.64 -6.06
N VAL A 21 -0.70 4.00 -5.95
CA VAL A 21 0.36 4.22 -6.95
C VAL A 21 0.05 3.50 -8.27
N LYS A 22 -0.64 2.37 -8.22
CA LYS A 22 -1.16 1.68 -9.41
C LYS A 22 -2.29 2.48 -10.06
N GLU A 23 -3.14 3.15 -9.30
CA GLU A 23 -4.21 4.04 -9.77
C GLU A 23 -3.62 5.27 -10.41
N ILE A 24 -2.63 5.90 -9.77
CA ILE A 24 -1.87 7.00 -10.37
C ILE A 24 -1.24 6.56 -11.71
N HIS A 25 -0.64 5.36 -11.74
CA HIS A 25 -0.04 4.81 -12.96
C HIS A 25 -1.08 4.35 -14.00
N ALA A 26 -2.22 3.82 -13.59
CA ALA A 26 -3.30 3.38 -14.46
C ALA A 26 -4.03 4.58 -15.06
N TRP A 27 -4.28 5.62 -14.25
CA TRP A 27 -4.73 6.93 -14.72
C TRP A 27 -3.73 7.49 -15.72
N TRP A 28 -2.42 7.42 -15.45
CA TRP A 28 -1.40 7.81 -16.41
C TRP A 28 -1.47 7.00 -17.72
N LEU A 29 -1.58 5.68 -17.63
CA LEU A 29 -1.72 4.82 -18.81
C LEU A 29 -2.98 5.15 -19.63
N GLN A 30 -4.11 5.41 -18.96
CA GLN A 30 -5.41 5.64 -19.59
C GLN A 30 -5.55 7.05 -20.20
N ASN A 31 -4.96 8.05 -19.56
CA ASN A 31 -5.16 9.44 -19.97
C ASN A 31 -3.98 10.00 -20.78
N LEU A 32 -2.80 9.38 -20.71
CA LEU A 32 -1.56 9.97 -21.23
C LEU A 32 -0.79 9.08 -22.20
N ARG A 33 -0.95 7.75 -22.16
CA ARG A 33 -0.20 6.85 -23.06
C ARG A 33 -0.55 7.10 -24.53
N ASP A 34 -1.82 7.26 -24.85
CA ASP A 34 -2.28 7.43 -26.23
C ASP A 34 -2.01 8.85 -26.75
N ALA A 35 -2.05 9.85 -25.87
CA ALA A 35 -1.66 11.23 -26.20
C ALA A 35 -0.15 11.36 -26.54
N THR A 36 0.69 10.54 -25.91
CA THR A 36 2.16 10.53 -26.11
C THR A 36 2.57 9.76 -27.37
N ILE A 37 1.80 8.73 -27.77
CA ILE A 37 2.05 7.96 -29.00
C ILE A 37 1.59 8.75 -30.23
N ALA A 38 0.48 9.49 -30.13
CA ALA A 38 -0.05 10.33 -31.22
C ALA A 38 0.89 11.49 -31.60
N THR A 39 1.78 11.94 -30.71
CA THR A 39 2.74 13.02 -31.00
C THR A 39 4.02 12.55 -31.68
N VAL A 40 4.31 11.25 -31.71
CA VAL A 40 5.58 10.70 -32.22
C VAL A 40 5.42 9.93 -33.53
N ILE A 41 4.19 9.55 -33.92
CA ILE A 41 3.94 8.77 -35.14
C ILE A 41 2.77 9.35 -35.93
N GLY A 42 3.07 10.14 -36.97
CA GLY A 42 2.16 10.54 -38.06
C GLY A 42 1.62 11.97 -37.92
N GLY A 43 1.86 12.91 -38.81
CA GLY A 43 2.04 12.74 -40.26
C GLY A 43 0.69 12.48 -40.93
N ASP A 44 -0.07 13.56 -41.11
CA ASP A 44 -0.97 13.83 -42.24
C ASP A 44 -1.82 12.66 -42.77
N VAL A 45 -2.99 12.43 -42.18
CA VAL A 45 -4.18 11.94 -42.91
C VAL A 45 -5.43 12.60 -42.33
N HIS A 46 -5.96 13.58 -43.07
CA HIS A 46 -7.31 14.09 -42.92
C HIS A 46 -8.34 12.96 -43.00
N SER A 47 -9.13 12.80 -41.94
CA SER A 47 -10.46 12.21 -42.02
C SER A 47 -11.42 13.09 -41.23
N ASP A 48 -11.91 14.13 -41.90
CA ASP A 48 -13.03 14.95 -41.46
C ASP A 48 -14.30 14.10 -41.52
N GLN A 49 -14.61 13.42 -40.41
CA GLN A 49 -15.95 12.95 -40.13
C GLN A 49 -16.39 13.60 -38.82
N PRO A 50 -17.32 14.58 -38.86
CA PRO A 50 -17.82 15.19 -37.63
C PRO A 50 -18.62 14.15 -36.86
N LEU A 51 -18.00 13.60 -35.81
CA LEU A 51 -18.71 12.89 -34.75
C LEU A 51 -19.80 13.83 -34.24
N ALA A 52 -21.05 13.46 -34.48
CA ALA A 52 -22.20 14.21 -33.99
C ALA A 52 -22.00 14.48 -32.48
N PRO A 53 -22.24 15.71 -31.99
CA PRO A 53 -22.06 16.05 -30.59
C PRO A 53 -22.94 15.11 -29.76
N ARG A 54 -22.28 14.24 -28.99
CA ARG A 54 -22.95 13.39 -28.02
C ARG A 54 -23.70 14.33 -27.08
N PRO A 55 -25.02 14.17 -26.85
CA PRO A 55 -25.75 15.02 -25.93
C PRO A 55 -25.03 14.96 -24.57
N PRO A 56 -24.89 16.08 -23.85
CA PRO A 56 -24.18 16.11 -22.58
C PRO A 56 -24.85 15.12 -21.63
N THR A 57 -24.24 13.96 -21.46
CA THR A 57 -24.67 12.98 -20.46
C THR A 57 -24.44 13.63 -19.12
N SER A 58 -25.52 13.98 -18.45
CA SER A 58 -25.46 14.60 -17.12
C SER A 58 -24.71 13.68 -16.15
N LEU A 59 -23.55 14.13 -15.68
CA LEU A 59 -22.74 13.44 -14.68
C LEU A 59 -23.63 13.03 -13.49
N CYS A 60 -23.73 11.72 -13.24
CA CYS A 60 -24.50 11.17 -12.12
C CYS A 60 -23.59 10.36 -11.21
N PHE A 61 -23.78 10.52 -9.90
CA PHE A 61 -23.00 9.84 -8.86
C PHE A 61 -23.79 9.67 -7.57
N GLU A 62 -23.24 8.89 -6.64
CA GLU A 62 -23.79 8.74 -5.31
C GLU A 62 -23.20 9.76 -4.35
N VAL A 63 -24.04 10.31 -3.47
CA VAL A 63 -23.65 11.23 -2.42
C VAL A 63 -23.91 10.58 -1.07
N HIS A 64 -22.87 10.49 -0.25
CA HIS A 64 -22.88 9.88 1.06
C HIS A 64 -22.51 10.92 2.13
N LEU A 65 -23.17 10.86 3.28
CA LEU A 65 -22.81 11.61 4.47
C LEU A 65 -21.87 10.78 5.33
N SER A 66 -20.72 11.34 5.68
CA SER A 66 -19.72 10.69 6.54
C SER A 66 -19.86 11.20 7.97
N SER A 67 -20.27 10.32 8.89
CA SER A 67 -20.40 10.59 10.32
C SER A 67 -19.58 9.55 11.11
N GLY A 68 -18.38 9.95 11.54
CA GLY A 68 -17.42 9.03 12.15
C GLY A 68 -17.06 7.88 11.21
N ASN A 69 -17.23 6.64 11.68
CA ASN A 69 -16.95 5.42 10.90
C ASN A 69 -18.15 4.92 10.08
N GLN A 70 -19.27 5.65 10.09
CA GLN A 70 -20.48 5.28 9.35
C GLN A 70 -20.69 6.21 8.16
N SER A 71 -21.07 5.62 7.03
CA SER A 71 -21.40 6.31 5.79
C SER A 71 -22.88 6.07 5.48
N GLN A 72 -23.66 7.15 5.37
CA GLN A 72 -25.09 7.09 5.05
C GLN A 72 -25.33 7.62 3.64
N VAL A 73 -25.97 6.84 2.78
CA VAL A 73 -26.37 7.29 1.44
C VAL A 73 -27.41 8.41 1.57
N LEU A 74 -27.12 9.59 1.03
CA LEU A 74 -28.08 10.69 0.92
C LEU A 74 -28.86 10.62 -0.39
N CYS A 75 -28.18 10.28 -1.47
CA CYS A 75 -28.78 10.13 -2.79
C CYS A 75 -27.93 9.20 -3.65
N ALA A 76 -28.56 8.24 -4.34
CA ALA A 76 -27.86 7.34 -5.25
C ALA A 76 -27.67 7.90 -6.67
N ARG A 77 -28.38 8.99 -7.01
CA ARG A 77 -28.36 9.63 -8.33
C ARG A 77 -28.36 11.14 -8.18
N ALA A 78 -27.24 11.70 -7.74
CA ALA A 78 -27.03 13.13 -7.68
C ALA A 78 -26.18 13.60 -8.86
N CYS A 79 -26.32 14.87 -9.23
CA CYS A 79 -25.42 15.56 -10.14
C CYS A 79 -24.99 16.90 -9.52
N PRO A 80 -23.90 17.53 -10.01
CA PRO A 80 -23.60 18.91 -9.65
C PRO A 80 -24.76 19.82 -10.11
N HIS A 81 -25.08 20.84 -9.33
CA HIS A 81 -26.02 21.88 -9.74
C HIS A 81 -25.35 22.80 -10.76
N ASP A 82 -26.00 23.18 -11.86
CA ASP A 82 -25.36 23.95 -12.96
C ASP A 82 -24.70 25.24 -12.47
N ASP A 83 -25.37 25.95 -11.56
CA ASP A 83 -24.91 27.21 -11.00
C ASP A 83 -23.97 27.07 -9.78
N TRP A 84 -23.42 25.87 -9.50
CA TRP A 84 -22.58 25.66 -8.30
C TRP A 84 -21.37 26.60 -8.20
N LYS A 85 -20.93 27.13 -9.36
CA LYS A 85 -19.83 28.09 -9.50
C LYS A 85 -20.21 29.50 -9.08
N ASP A 86 -21.48 29.86 -9.20
CA ASP A 86 -21.95 31.20 -8.91
C ASP A 86 -22.03 31.38 -7.40
N SER A 87 -21.26 32.34 -6.89
CA SER A 87 -21.01 32.61 -5.47
C SER A 87 -22.26 32.82 -4.60
N GLY A 88 -23.43 32.95 -5.23
CA GLY A 88 -24.72 33.15 -4.57
C GLY A 88 -25.59 31.90 -4.53
N THR A 89 -25.31 30.85 -5.31
CA THR A 89 -26.13 29.65 -5.26
C THR A 89 -25.75 28.82 -4.05
N LEU A 90 -26.82 28.43 -3.39
CA LEU A 90 -26.82 27.85 -2.07
C LEU A 90 -26.73 26.31 -2.19
N GLN A 91 -26.79 25.75 -3.40
CA GLN A 91 -26.99 24.32 -3.63
C GLN A 91 -25.85 23.74 -4.46
N LEU A 92 -25.20 22.70 -3.95
CA LEU A 92 -24.11 22.01 -4.64
C LEU A 92 -24.58 20.88 -5.56
N PHE A 93 -25.63 20.18 -5.15
CA PHE A 93 -26.07 18.95 -5.79
C PHE A 93 -27.57 18.98 -6.08
N VAL A 94 -27.98 18.33 -7.16
CA VAL A 94 -29.39 18.11 -7.51
C VAL A 94 -29.70 16.62 -7.48
N CYS A 95 -30.85 16.24 -6.93
CA CYS A 95 -31.32 14.86 -6.95
C CYS A 95 -31.99 14.53 -8.28
N ARG A 96 -31.55 13.45 -8.96
CA ARG A 96 -32.15 12.93 -10.20
C ARG A 96 -32.88 11.60 -10.05
N CYS A 97 -33.24 11.21 -8.83
CA CYS A 97 -33.99 9.97 -8.59
C CYS A 97 -35.40 10.01 -9.22
N SER A 98 -36.05 11.17 -9.31
CA SER A 98 -37.39 11.30 -9.87
C SER A 98 -37.46 11.12 -11.40
N GLU A 99 -36.37 11.35 -12.12
CA GLU A 99 -36.29 11.16 -13.58
C GLU A 99 -36.19 9.68 -13.96
N ALA A 100 -35.74 8.85 -13.03
CA ALA A 100 -35.50 7.43 -13.26
C ALA A 100 -36.79 6.60 -13.36
N GLU A 101 -37.82 6.98 -12.63
CA GLU A 101 -38.97 6.13 -12.39
C GLU A 101 -40.12 6.34 -13.40
N ASN A 102 -39.97 7.23 -14.40
CA ASN A 102 -40.99 7.57 -15.42
C ASN A 102 -42.39 7.94 -14.87
N THR A 103 -42.55 8.03 -13.55
CA THR A 103 -43.81 8.30 -12.83
C THR A 103 -43.91 9.75 -12.38
N GLY A 104 -42.87 10.58 -12.57
CA GLY A 104 -42.85 11.99 -12.16
C GLY A 104 -42.92 12.21 -10.63
N GLN A 105 -42.93 11.14 -9.83
CA GLN A 105 -43.11 11.16 -8.37
C GLN A 105 -42.08 10.30 -7.63
N GLY A 106 -40.92 10.01 -8.24
CA GLY A 106 -39.86 9.31 -7.53
C GLY A 106 -39.36 10.10 -6.32
N PRO A 107 -38.77 9.42 -5.31
CA PRO A 107 -38.39 10.04 -4.05
C PRO A 107 -37.37 11.16 -4.30
N ARG A 108 -37.76 12.39 -4.00
CA ARG A 108 -36.82 13.52 -3.90
C ARG A 108 -36.06 13.40 -2.59
N HIS A 109 -34.77 13.72 -2.64
CA HIS A 109 -33.88 13.67 -1.48
C HIS A 109 -33.53 15.10 -1.06
N PRO A 110 -34.42 15.85 -0.39
CA PRO A 110 -34.21 17.28 -0.12
C PRO A 110 -32.94 17.56 0.70
N ARG A 111 -32.48 16.56 1.46
CA ARG A 111 -31.24 16.68 2.22
C ARG A 111 -29.99 16.81 1.34
N VAL A 112 -29.93 16.15 0.17
CA VAL A 112 -28.78 16.30 -0.74
C VAL A 112 -28.74 17.70 -1.37
N GLU A 113 -29.92 18.27 -1.62
CA GLU A 113 -30.11 19.61 -2.18
C GLU A 113 -29.77 20.71 -1.15
N ASN A 114 -29.88 20.39 0.14
CA ASN A 114 -29.51 21.29 1.24
C ASN A 114 -28.01 21.31 1.56
N ILE A 115 -27.20 20.52 0.86
CA ILE A 115 -25.74 20.54 1.00
C ILE A 115 -25.19 21.76 0.25
N ALA A 116 -24.41 22.57 0.96
CA ALA A 116 -23.81 23.80 0.49
C ALA A 116 -22.32 23.88 0.82
N LEU A 117 -21.62 24.84 0.24
CA LEU A 117 -20.24 25.14 0.59
C LEU A 117 -20.19 26.02 1.84
N SER A 118 -19.35 25.66 2.80
CA SER A 118 -18.92 26.51 3.90
C SER A 118 -17.61 27.25 3.51
N PRO A 119 -17.20 28.27 4.29
CA PRO A 119 -15.89 28.92 4.10
C PRO A 119 -14.69 27.95 4.21
N PHE A 120 -14.88 26.80 4.86
CA PHE A 120 -13.84 25.79 5.07
C PHE A 120 -14.01 24.55 4.17
N SER A 121 -14.96 24.58 3.23
CA SER A 121 -15.19 23.45 2.35
C SER A 121 -14.01 23.21 1.44
N PHE A 122 -13.56 21.97 1.33
CA PHE A 122 -12.46 21.62 0.44
C PHE A 122 -12.65 20.23 -0.17
N PRO A 123 -12.64 20.09 -1.52
CA PRO A 123 -12.71 18.79 -2.16
C PRO A 123 -11.32 18.16 -2.30
N TYR A 124 -11.23 16.84 -2.13
CA TYR A 124 -10.06 16.05 -2.49
C TYR A 124 -10.45 14.61 -2.83
N ARG A 125 -9.61 13.91 -3.58
CA ARG A 125 -9.80 12.49 -3.89
C ARG A 125 -9.33 11.61 -2.73
N GLN A 126 -10.11 10.59 -2.38
CA GLN A 126 -9.67 9.53 -1.48
C GLN A 126 -9.03 8.41 -2.30
N ALA A 127 -7.85 7.96 -1.90
CA ALA A 127 -7.26 6.75 -2.50
C ALA A 127 -7.87 5.50 -1.89
N GLY A 128 -8.12 4.48 -2.71
CA GLY A 128 -8.73 3.22 -2.29
C GLY A 128 -9.04 2.32 -3.47
N GLU A 129 -9.80 1.25 -3.26
CA GLU A 129 -10.23 0.36 -4.36
C GLU A 129 -11.25 1.00 -5.30
N ALA A 130 -11.99 1.99 -4.81
CA ALA A 130 -13.01 2.71 -5.57
C ALA A 130 -12.70 4.20 -5.64
N SER A 131 -12.82 4.76 -6.84
CA SER A 131 -12.75 6.20 -7.06
C SER A 131 -13.80 6.91 -6.22
N SER A 132 -13.34 7.68 -5.23
CA SER A 132 -14.18 8.44 -4.34
C SER A 132 -13.55 9.79 -4.03
N TRP A 133 -14.40 10.79 -3.80
CA TRP A 133 -13.99 12.15 -3.48
C TRP A 133 -14.66 12.58 -2.20
N THR A 134 -13.95 13.30 -1.35
CA THR A 134 -14.49 13.89 -0.14
C THR A 134 -14.59 15.39 -0.30
N LEU A 135 -15.77 15.94 -0.02
CA LEU A 135 -15.96 17.36 0.25
C LEU A 135 -15.95 17.54 1.77
N PHE A 136 -14.79 17.95 2.28
CA PHE A 136 -14.57 18.16 3.70
C PHE A 136 -15.26 19.44 4.17
N LYS A 137 -15.91 19.41 5.34
CA LYS A 137 -16.61 20.56 5.94
C LYS A 137 -17.58 21.27 5.00
N ALA A 138 -18.43 20.53 4.29
CA ALA A 138 -19.63 21.05 3.65
C ALA A 138 -20.64 21.54 4.71
N LEU A 139 -21.54 22.45 4.36
CA LEU A 139 -22.64 22.88 5.23
C LEU A 139 -23.90 22.09 4.90
N ASP A 140 -24.44 21.33 5.85
CA ASP A 140 -25.80 20.78 5.76
C ASP A 140 -26.78 21.81 6.32
N LYS A 141 -27.54 22.48 5.45
CA LYS A 141 -28.48 23.54 5.86
C LYS A 141 -29.67 23.04 6.65
N SER A 142 -30.04 21.77 6.48
CA SER A 142 -31.16 21.21 7.21
C SER A 142 -30.86 21.12 8.70
N THR A 143 -29.58 20.96 9.05
CA THR A 143 -29.10 20.84 10.44
C THR A 143 -28.26 22.03 10.88
N ASN A 144 -27.86 22.90 9.95
CA ASN A 144 -26.87 23.96 10.14
C ASN A 144 -25.54 23.47 10.73
N GLN A 145 -25.11 22.26 10.33
CA GLN A 145 -23.88 21.64 10.80
C GLN A 145 -22.85 21.49 9.67
N MET A 146 -21.57 21.55 10.02
CA MET A 146 -20.50 21.17 9.12
C MET A 146 -20.40 19.64 9.05
N VAL A 147 -20.43 19.12 7.83
CA VAL A 147 -20.41 17.69 7.54
C VAL A 147 -19.34 17.35 6.51
N SER A 148 -18.90 16.09 6.46
CA SER A 148 -18.07 15.59 5.37
C SER A 148 -18.94 14.77 4.43
N ILE A 149 -18.85 15.07 3.14
CA ILE A 149 -19.61 14.39 2.10
C ILE A 149 -18.67 13.55 1.25
N THR A 150 -19.04 12.31 0.98
CA THR A 150 -18.27 11.42 0.11
C THR A 150 -19.07 11.16 -1.17
N ILE A 151 -18.44 11.46 -2.30
CA ILE A 151 -18.97 11.21 -3.64
C ILE A 151 -18.38 9.89 -4.14
N LYS A 152 -19.22 8.98 -4.61
CA LYS A 152 -18.84 7.65 -5.10
C LYS A 152 -19.55 7.33 -6.41
N ASN A 153 -19.10 6.25 -7.05
CA ASN A 153 -19.77 5.67 -8.22
C ASN A 153 -19.87 6.64 -9.41
N VAL A 154 -18.86 7.50 -9.59
CA VAL A 154 -18.66 8.23 -10.85
C VAL A 154 -18.17 7.21 -11.88
N THR A 155 -18.86 7.12 -13.02
CA THR A 155 -18.51 6.12 -14.03
C THR A 155 -17.10 6.38 -14.58
N ALA A 156 -16.36 5.32 -14.92
CA ALA A 156 -14.96 5.44 -15.33
C ALA A 156 -14.76 6.37 -16.55
N SER A 157 -15.74 6.43 -17.47
CA SER A 157 -15.71 7.34 -18.63
C SER A 157 -15.88 8.81 -18.24
N ASP A 158 -16.54 9.06 -17.12
CA ASP A 158 -16.97 10.39 -16.70
C ASP A 158 -16.02 11.00 -15.65
N ILE A 159 -15.08 10.22 -15.11
CA ILE A 159 -14.15 10.68 -14.06
C ILE A 159 -13.36 11.92 -14.51
N ALA A 160 -12.81 11.89 -15.73
CA ALA A 160 -11.98 13.00 -16.21
C ALA A 160 -12.79 14.30 -16.34
N GLU A 161 -14.01 14.19 -16.90
CA GLU A 161 -14.94 15.32 -17.02
C GLU A 161 -15.40 15.81 -15.65
N PHE A 162 -15.76 14.90 -14.73
CA PHE A 162 -16.14 15.25 -13.36
C PHE A 162 -15.02 15.98 -12.61
N GLU A 163 -13.79 15.48 -12.70
CA GLU A 163 -12.65 16.13 -12.06
C GLU A 163 -12.38 17.51 -12.66
N ALA A 164 -12.38 17.64 -14.00
CA ALA A 164 -12.12 18.90 -14.70
C ALA A 164 -13.23 19.95 -14.53
N SER A 165 -14.50 19.53 -14.58
CA SER A 165 -15.66 20.44 -14.58
C SER A 165 -16.10 20.84 -13.18
N PHE A 166 -15.88 20.00 -12.16
CA PHE A 166 -16.38 20.18 -10.80
C PHE A 166 -15.27 20.21 -9.74
N ILE A 167 -14.49 19.12 -9.59
CA ILE A 167 -13.54 18.99 -8.47
C ILE A 167 -12.41 20.01 -8.54
N HIS A 168 -11.76 20.15 -9.70
CA HIS A 168 -10.59 21.01 -9.86
C HIS A 168 -10.91 22.50 -9.71
N PRO A 169 -11.96 23.05 -10.36
CA PRO A 169 -12.28 24.47 -10.19
C PRO A 169 -12.75 24.75 -8.75
N LEU A 170 -13.44 23.80 -8.11
CA LEU A 170 -13.84 23.94 -6.71
C LEU A 170 -12.63 23.95 -5.77
N ALA A 171 -11.67 23.03 -5.96
CA ALA A 171 -10.44 22.98 -5.18
C ALA A 171 -9.64 24.28 -5.32
N ALA A 172 -9.54 24.81 -6.55
CA ALA A 172 -8.83 26.06 -6.83
C ALA A 172 -9.48 27.25 -6.13
N ALA A 173 -10.78 27.47 -6.35
CA ALA A 173 -11.52 28.57 -5.72
C ALA A 173 -11.46 28.51 -4.19
N ARG A 174 -11.48 27.30 -3.59
CA ARG A 174 -11.40 27.12 -2.14
C ARG A 174 -9.98 27.32 -1.61
N ALA A 175 -8.96 26.86 -2.32
CA ALA A 175 -7.57 27.11 -1.95
C ALA A 175 -7.26 28.61 -1.94
N ASP A 176 -7.69 29.33 -2.98
CA ASP A 176 -7.51 30.78 -3.08
C ASP A 176 -8.24 31.51 -1.95
N ALA A 177 -9.50 31.16 -1.69
CA ALA A 177 -10.27 31.75 -0.60
C ALA A 177 -9.64 31.47 0.78
N MET A 178 -9.12 30.27 1.02
CA MET A 178 -8.44 29.94 2.28
C MET A 178 -7.18 30.80 2.46
N LEU A 179 -6.33 30.89 1.42
CA LEU A 179 -5.09 31.65 1.49
C LEU A 179 -5.30 33.15 1.59
N GLN A 180 -6.29 33.72 0.89
CA GLN A 180 -6.68 35.13 1.01
C GLN A 180 -7.13 35.48 2.43
N ASN A 181 -7.74 34.54 3.14
CA ASN A 181 -8.12 34.67 4.55
C ASN A 181 -6.99 34.34 5.53
N GLY A 182 -5.76 34.15 5.04
CA GLY A 182 -4.59 33.82 5.87
C GLY A 182 -4.59 32.39 6.43
N ILE A 183 -5.44 31.49 5.90
CA ILE A 183 -5.53 30.10 6.32
C ILE A 183 -4.62 29.25 5.44
N SER A 184 -3.51 28.76 6.01
CA SER A 184 -2.57 27.85 5.34
C SER A 184 -2.44 26.55 6.16
N ASN A 185 -2.79 25.41 5.55
CA ASN A 185 -2.80 24.10 6.21
C ASN A 185 -2.61 22.94 5.20
N GLN A 186 -2.91 21.70 5.61
CA GLN A 186 -2.77 20.49 4.78
C GLN A 186 -3.75 20.41 3.60
N LEU A 187 -4.76 21.28 3.53
CA LEU A 187 -5.70 21.34 2.41
C LEU A 187 -5.20 22.31 1.33
N ALA A 188 -4.67 23.46 1.76
CA ALA A 188 -4.10 24.46 0.87
C ALA A 188 -2.95 25.21 1.57
N HIS A 189 -1.81 25.34 0.88
CA HIS A 189 -0.67 26.12 1.37
C HIS A 189 0.15 26.68 0.21
N LEU A 190 0.99 27.69 0.50
CA LEU A 190 2.01 28.16 -0.43
C LEU A 190 3.22 27.24 -0.40
N SER A 191 3.83 27.03 -1.56
CA SER A 191 5.10 26.36 -1.71
C SER A 191 6.21 27.02 -0.87
N LEU A 192 7.30 26.28 -0.58
CA LEU A 192 8.40 26.78 0.27
C LEU A 192 9.13 27.99 -0.33
N ASP A 193 9.14 28.10 -1.66
CA ASP A 193 9.61 29.25 -2.45
C ASP A 193 8.58 30.40 -2.49
N GLY A 194 7.40 30.23 -1.89
CA GLY A 194 6.37 31.24 -1.72
C GLY A 194 5.57 31.57 -2.98
N GLY A 195 5.94 31.00 -4.14
CA GLY A 195 5.39 31.39 -5.43
C GLY A 195 4.14 30.63 -5.88
N ARG A 196 3.89 29.42 -5.35
CA ARG A 196 2.88 28.51 -5.91
C ARG A 196 1.86 28.08 -4.87
N VAL A 197 0.58 28.14 -5.24
CA VAL A 197 -0.49 27.58 -4.42
C VAL A 197 -0.54 26.07 -4.63
N ARG A 198 -0.56 25.32 -3.53
CA ARG A 198 -0.67 23.86 -3.50
C ARG A 198 -2.00 23.49 -2.87
N ALA A 199 -2.85 22.85 -3.65
CA ALA A 199 -4.13 22.30 -3.22
C ALA A 199 -4.00 20.79 -3.01
N LEU A 200 -4.59 20.26 -1.93
CA LEU A 200 -4.67 18.83 -1.70
C LEU A 200 -5.46 18.19 -2.85
N ASN A 201 -4.81 17.28 -3.56
CA ASN A 201 -5.42 16.56 -4.67
C ASN A 201 -5.93 15.21 -4.21
N LEU A 202 -5.08 14.46 -3.48
CA LEU A 202 -5.37 13.09 -3.11
C LEU A 202 -4.90 12.80 -1.69
N HIS A 203 -5.73 12.09 -0.93
CA HIS A 203 -5.46 11.65 0.44
C HIS A 203 -5.65 10.14 0.54
N SER A 204 -4.62 9.44 1.01
CA SER A 204 -4.79 8.03 1.39
C SER A 204 -5.56 7.90 2.68
N ASP A 205 -6.39 6.87 2.73
CA ASP A 205 -6.74 6.26 3.98
C ASP A 205 -5.70 5.18 4.34
N LEU A 206 -4.76 5.51 5.23
CA LEU A 206 -3.84 4.54 5.83
C LEU A 206 -4.31 4.12 7.23
N SER A 207 -5.61 4.26 7.51
CA SER A 207 -6.20 3.84 8.78
C SER A 207 -5.87 2.37 9.05
N GLY A 208 -5.40 2.10 10.26
CA GLY A 208 -4.98 0.78 10.69
C GLY A 208 -3.56 0.36 10.29
N LEU A 209 -2.85 1.02 9.36
CA LEU A 209 -1.43 0.71 9.12
C LEU A 209 -0.57 1.03 10.34
N HIS A 210 -0.89 2.10 11.05
CA HIS A 210 -0.17 2.53 12.25
C HIS A 210 -0.04 1.41 13.29
N THR A 211 -1.02 0.51 13.40
CA THR A 211 -1.00 -0.64 14.34
C THR A 211 0.12 -1.65 14.04
N LEU A 212 0.61 -1.65 12.80
CA LEU A 212 1.70 -2.51 12.36
C LEU A 212 3.07 -1.87 12.60
N ILE A 213 3.11 -0.58 12.90
CA ILE A 213 4.34 0.19 13.09
C ILE A 213 4.66 0.25 14.57
N GLU A 214 5.75 -0.40 14.95
CA GLU A 214 6.23 -0.39 16.34
C GLU A 214 6.95 0.91 16.68
N SER A 215 7.72 1.46 15.75
CA SER A 215 8.35 2.77 15.93
C SER A 215 8.75 3.39 14.60
N VAL A 216 8.92 4.71 14.62
CA VAL A 216 9.44 5.50 13.51
C VAL A 216 10.69 6.22 13.99
N THR A 217 11.77 6.13 13.20
CA THR A 217 13.01 6.87 13.45
C THR A 217 13.17 7.98 12.43
N PHE A 218 13.10 9.22 12.91
CA PHE A 218 13.41 10.42 12.15
C PHE A 218 14.92 10.65 12.17
N ARG A 219 15.55 10.86 11.01
CA ARG A 219 16.98 11.13 10.90
C ARG A 219 17.23 12.44 10.17
N ALA A 220 18.05 13.30 10.77
CA ALA A 220 18.49 14.57 10.18
C ALA A 220 20.01 14.70 10.37
N GLY A 221 20.78 14.46 9.31
CA GLY A 221 22.23 14.33 9.39
C GLY A 221 22.64 13.21 10.35
N HIS A 222 23.44 13.54 11.36
CA HIS A 222 23.87 12.60 12.40
C HIS A 222 22.89 12.43 13.57
N ARG A 223 21.79 13.20 13.61
CA ARG A 223 20.81 13.12 14.68
C ARG A 223 19.70 12.14 14.31
N SER A 224 19.27 11.34 15.29
CA SER A 224 18.14 10.43 15.14
C SER A 224 17.19 10.52 16.33
N LEU A 225 15.89 10.56 16.06
CA LEU A 225 14.83 10.55 17.06
C LEU A 225 13.90 9.38 16.77
N THR A 226 13.67 8.49 17.73
CA THR A 226 12.76 7.35 17.58
C THR A 226 11.51 7.57 18.41
N LYS A 227 10.33 7.36 17.81
CA LYS A 227 9.01 7.44 18.44
C LYS A 227 8.31 6.09 18.29
N SER A 228 7.86 5.49 19.39
CA SER A 228 7.24 4.15 19.40
C SER A 228 5.70 4.16 19.35
N ASN A 229 5.06 5.32 19.43
CA ASN A 229 3.61 5.44 19.57
C ASN A 229 3.03 6.09 18.33
N VAL A 230 3.04 5.41 17.19
CA VAL A 230 2.43 5.93 15.96
C VAL A 230 0.91 5.80 16.09
N ALA A 231 0.23 6.94 16.23
CA ALA A 231 -1.23 7.03 16.31
C ALA A 231 -1.88 6.98 14.93
N GLY A 232 -1.18 7.46 13.89
CA GLY A 232 -1.73 7.52 12.54
C GLY A 232 -0.68 7.76 11.47
N LEU A 233 -1.08 7.52 10.23
CA LEU A 233 -0.34 7.84 9.03
C LEU A 233 -1.29 8.39 7.98
N SER A 234 -0.82 9.35 7.20
CA SER A 234 -1.51 9.83 6.00
C SER A 234 -0.48 10.12 4.92
N LEU A 235 -0.71 9.61 3.72
CA LEU A 235 -0.01 10.02 2.51
C LEU A 235 -0.91 10.98 1.73
N LEU A 236 -0.43 12.21 1.55
CA LEU A 236 -1.09 13.32 0.87
C LEU A 236 -0.38 13.56 -0.47
N ASN A 237 -1.12 13.91 -1.51
CA ASN A 237 -0.58 14.40 -2.76
C ASN A 237 -1.21 15.75 -3.08
N TYR A 238 -0.37 16.71 -3.48
CA TYR A 238 -0.78 18.06 -3.79
C TYR A 238 -0.67 18.33 -5.28
N ARG A 239 -1.61 19.12 -5.78
CA ARG A 239 -1.56 19.71 -7.12
C ARG A 239 -1.22 21.18 -6.98
N GLU A 240 -0.27 21.65 -7.77
CA GLU A 240 -0.01 23.09 -7.89
C GLU A 240 -1.13 23.74 -8.71
N LEU A 241 -1.53 24.95 -8.37
CA LEU A 241 -2.55 25.73 -9.08
C LEU A 241 -1.89 26.81 -9.94
N GLU A 242 -1.04 26.43 -10.89
CA GLU A 242 -0.53 27.35 -11.92
C GLU A 242 -1.29 27.22 -13.25
N ASP A 243 -1.16 28.22 -14.11
CA ASP A 243 -1.79 28.32 -15.44
C ASP A 243 -1.48 27.05 -16.27
N GLU A 244 -2.55 26.36 -16.71
CA GLU A 244 -2.47 25.05 -17.40
C GLU A 244 -1.64 25.11 -18.69
N SER A 245 -1.40 26.32 -19.21
CA SER A 245 -0.62 26.64 -20.40
C SER A 245 0.87 26.25 -20.33
N ALA A 246 1.46 26.13 -19.12
CA ALA A 246 2.89 25.86 -18.94
C ALA A 246 3.20 24.43 -18.45
N ARG A 247 2.19 23.57 -18.27
CA ARG A 247 2.38 22.26 -17.64
C ARG A 247 2.88 21.22 -18.63
N THR A 248 4.05 20.66 -18.37
CA THR A 248 4.33 19.30 -18.82
C THR A 248 3.51 18.34 -17.95
N VAL A 249 2.91 17.35 -18.59
CA VAL A 249 2.07 16.30 -17.98
C VAL A 249 2.73 15.64 -16.74
N ASP A 250 4.05 15.65 -16.67
CA ASP A 250 4.83 15.09 -15.56
C ASP A 250 4.72 15.87 -14.24
N SER A 251 4.33 17.15 -14.28
CA SER A 251 4.38 18.04 -13.11
C SER A 251 3.26 17.82 -12.08
N ALA A 252 2.12 17.25 -12.49
CA ALA A 252 0.94 17.12 -11.63
C ALA A 252 1.09 16.12 -10.48
N LEU A 253 2.10 15.24 -10.54
CA LEU A 253 2.40 14.24 -9.50
C LEU A 253 3.65 14.59 -8.70
N ASP A 254 4.17 15.80 -8.81
CA ASP A 254 5.50 16.09 -8.28
C ASP A 254 5.55 16.26 -6.77
N GLN A 255 4.44 16.17 -6.03
CA GLN A 255 4.48 16.45 -4.60
C GLN A 255 3.62 15.51 -3.78
N ALA A 256 4.27 14.77 -2.90
CA ALA A 256 3.62 13.89 -1.95
C ALA A 256 4.18 14.12 -0.55
N GLU A 257 3.32 14.12 0.45
CA GLU A 257 3.70 14.34 1.85
C GLU A 257 3.28 13.15 2.69
N LEU A 258 4.20 12.61 3.49
CA LEU A 258 3.90 11.58 4.46
C LEU A 258 3.76 12.24 5.84
N SER A 259 2.53 12.34 6.31
CA SER A 259 2.19 12.77 7.66
C SER A 259 2.21 11.58 8.61
N ILE A 260 2.96 11.71 9.70
CA ILE A 260 3.05 10.71 10.77
C ILE A 260 2.54 11.35 12.06
N TYR A 261 1.46 10.80 12.59
CA TYR A 261 0.86 11.25 13.84
C TYR A 261 1.41 10.38 14.96
N CYS A 262 2.11 10.97 15.92
CA CYS A 262 2.64 10.26 17.08
C CYS A 262 1.83 10.64 18.33
N GLY A 263 1.30 9.65 19.02
CA GLY A 263 0.59 9.86 20.29
C GLY A 263 1.54 10.34 21.38
N GLY A 264 1.11 11.36 22.13
CA GLY A 264 1.76 11.80 23.35
C GLY A 264 1.83 10.67 24.40
N ARG A 265 2.82 10.73 25.29
CA ARG A 265 3.01 9.67 26.32
C ARG A 265 2.10 9.87 27.54
N GLY A 266 1.29 10.95 27.56
CA GLY A 266 0.31 11.26 28.60
C GLY A 266 -1.06 11.62 28.03
N THR A 267 -2.12 11.47 28.84
CA THR A 267 -3.52 11.69 28.45
C THR A 267 -3.88 13.14 28.08
N ASN A 268 -2.95 14.08 28.28
CA ASN A 268 -3.14 15.52 27.97
C ASN A 268 -2.08 16.06 26.99
N ASP A 269 -1.18 15.23 26.48
CA ASP A 269 -0.20 15.69 25.49
C ASP A 269 -0.86 15.71 24.12
N THR A 270 -1.01 16.91 23.55
CA THR A 270 -1.43 17.12 22.17
C THR A 270 -0.61 16.23 21.25
N GLU A 271 -1.27 15.51 20.34
CA GLU A 271 -0.60 14.67 19.34
C GLU A 271 0.46 15.48 18.60
N ASP A 272 1.74 15.13 18.80
CA ASP A 272 2.84 15.75 18.08
C ASP A 272 2.78 15.27 16.63
N ILE A 273 2.24 16.13 15.76
CA ILE A 273 2.28 15.92 14.31
C ILE A 273 3.74 16.12 13.87
N THR A 274 4.48 15.02 13.70
CA THR A 274 5.83 15.10 13.13
C THR A 274 5.71 15.06 11.62
N LYS A 275 5.64 16.25 11.02
CA LYS A 275 5.53 16.45 9.57
C LYS A 275 6.83 16.01 8.87
N THR A 276 6.75 15.05 7.95
CA THR A 276 7.88 14.70 7.07
C THR A 276 7.53 15.06 5.63
N ILE A 277 8.20 16.09 5.11
CA ILE A 277 8.02 16.56 3.73
C ILE A 277 8.89 15.69 2.81
N VAL A 278 8.30 15.05 1.80
CA VAL A 278 9.05 14.25 0.81
C VAL A 278 8.92 14.88 -0.58
N HIS A 279 10.05 15.26 -1.17
CA HIS A 279 10.15 15.69 -2.58
C HIS A 279 10.03 14.46 -3.52
N PRO A 280 9.85 14.64 -4.85
CA PRO A 280 8.67 14.34 -5.64
C PRO A 280 8.00 12.97 -5.49
N ALA A 281 6.71 12.83 -5.85
CA ALA A 281 6.00 11.54 -5.66
C ALA A 281 6.68 10.38 -6.40
N ARG A 282 7.41 10.66 -7.50
CA ARG A 282 8.30 9.69 -8.15
C ARG A 282 9.39 9.17 -7.22
N LYS A 283 10.07 10.06 -6.51
CA LYS A 283 11.10 9.72 -5.53
C LYS A 283 10.50 8.97 -4.35
N LEU A 284 9.33 9.39 -3.86
CA LEU A 284 8.61 8.66 -2.82
C LEU A 284 8.21 7.25 -3.29
N HIS A 285 7.63 7.11 -4.48
CA HIS A 285 7.29 5.80 -5.06
C HIS A 285 8.51 4.91 -5.17
N GLN A 286 9.63 5.44 -5.67
CA GLN A 286 10.87 4.69 -5.73
C GLN A 286 11.31 4.25 -4.32
N LYS A 287 11.23 5.13 -3.31
CA LYS A 287 11.54 4.77 -1.93
C LYS A 287 10.59 3.73 -1.34
N LEU A 288 9.30 3.77 -1.66
CA LEU A 288 8.34 2.74 -1.26
C LEU A 288 8.63 1.40 -1.93
N LYS A 289 9.03 1.39 -3.21
CA LYS A 289 9.50 0.20 -3.92
C LYS A 289 10.78 -0.37 -3.31
N ASP A 290 11.74 0.49 -3.00
CA ASP A 290 12.97 0.11 -2.31
C ASP A 290 12.64 -0.52 -0.95
N MET A 291 11.78 0.13 -0.15
CA MET A 291 11.33 -0.37 1.15
C MET A 291 10.60 -1.71 1.05
N ARG A 292 9.68 -1.87 0.08
CA ARG A 292 8.99 -3.15 -0.15
C ARG A 292 9.98 -4.25 -0.49
N THR A 293 10.95 -3.97 -1.35
CA THR A 293 12.00 -4.91 -1.72
C THR A 293 12.82 -5.31 -0.48
N GLU A 294 13.21 -4.36 0.35
CA GLU A 294 13.97 -4.61 1.58
C GLU A 294 13.19 -5.43 2.62
N LEU A 295 11.89 -5.16 2.78
CA LEU A 295 11.02 -5.93 3.67
C LEU A 295 10.88 -7.37 3.18
N PHE A 296 10.66 -7.55 1.87
CA PHE A 296 10.61 -8.87 1.25
C PHE A 296 11.91 -9.65 1.48
N ILE A 297 13.06 -9.03 1.22
CA ILE A 297 14.38 -9.64 1.46
C ILE A 297 14.56 -10.00 2.94
N THR A 298 14.11 -9.13 3.85
CA THR A 298 14.17 -9.38 5.29
C THR A 298 13.34 -10.60 5.70
N ALA A 299 12.16 -10.77 5.10
CA ALA A 299 11.30 -11.94 5.32
C ALA A 299 11.90 -13.23 4.75
N LEU A 300 12.73 -13.15 3.71
CA LEU A 300 13.43 -14.30 3.12
C LEU A 300 14.66 -14.73 3.92
N GLN A 301 15.45 -13.78 4.44
CA GLN A 301 16.73 -14.06 5.10
C GLN A 301 16.62 -14.49 6.57
N SER A 302 15.44 -14.36 7.19
CA SER A 302 15.23 -14.67 8.61
C SER A 302 14.18 -15.76 8.82
N PRO A 303 14.24 -16.53 9.91
CA PRO A 303 13.13 -17.39 10.32
C PRO A 303 11.83 -16.59 10.52
N ARG A 304 10.71 -17.17 10.10
CA ARG A 304 9.35 -16.65 10.36
C ARG A 304 8.97 -16.91 11.83
N PRO A 305 7.93 -16.28 12.41
CA PRO A 305 7.66 -16.43 13.85
C PRO A 305 6.99 -17.75 14.17
N ASP A 306 6.40 -18.37 13.16
CA ASP A 306 5.84 -19.72 13.19
C ASP A 306 6.87 -20.78 12.81
N GLU A 307 8.11 -20.38 12.50
CA GLU A 307 9.22 -21.25 12.15
C GLU A 307 10.17 -21.43 13.33
N THR A 308 10.63 -22.66 13.55
CA THR A 308 11.71 -23.00 14.47
C THR A 308 12.94 -23.41 13.68
N VAL A 309 14.12 -22.93 14.07
CA VAL A 309 15.38 -23.39 13.48
C VAL A 309 15.66 -24.82 13.97
N VAL A 310 15.74 -25.76 13.03
CA VAL A 310 15.99 -27.19 13.32
C VAL A 310 17.41 -27.63 12.96
N LEU A 311 18.07 -26.87 12.08
CA LEU A 311 19.49 -27.06 11.74
C LEU A 311 20.16 -25.70 11.56
N HIS A 312 21.37 -25.56 12.09
CA HIS A 312 22.23 -24.41 11.89
C HIS A 312 23.66 -24.89 11.65
N LEU A 313 24.25 -24.50 10.52
CA LEU A 313 25.59 -24.88 10.10
C LEU A 313 26.33 -23.66 9.56
N GLN A 314 27.64 -23.57 9.84
CA GLN A 314 28.54 -22.65 9.17
C GLN A 314 29.40 -23.42 8.17
N ALA A 315 29.55 -22.87 6.96
CA ALA A 315 30.32 -23.48 5.89
C ALA A 315 31.18 -22.42 5.18
N THR A 316 32.38 -22.82 4.74
CA THR A 316 33.29 -21.92 4.01
C THR A 316 32.71 -21.53 2.66
N ASP A 317 32.17 -22.48 1.90
CA ASP A 317 31.52 -22.22 0.62
C ASP A 317 30.35 -23.20 0.47
N VAL A 318 29.20 -22.66 0.08
CA VAL A 318 28.02 -23.41 -0.36
C VAL A 318 27.84 -23.15 -1.84
N GLN A 319 27.82 -24.22 -2.64
CA GLN A 319 27.65 -24.15 -4.08
C GLN A 319 26.37 -24.87 -4.51
N CYS A 320 25.62 -24.23 -5.39
CA CYS A 320 24.46 -24.80 -6.05
C CYS A 320 24.40 -24.32 -7.51
N GLU A 321 23.45 -24.80 -8.31
CA GLU A 321 23.35 -24.43 -9.72
C GLU A 321 23.09 -22.93 -9.97
N VAL A 322 22.54 -22.22 -8.98
CA VAL A 322 22.11 -20.82 -9.13
C VAL A 322 23.04 -19.83 -8.42
N ALA A 323 23.88 -20.28 -7.49
CA ALA A 323 24.73 -19.40 -6.69
C ALA A 323 25.92 -20.14 -6.06
N ILE A 324 27.01 -19.39 -5.84
CA ILE A 324 28.13 -19.75 -4.98
C ILE A 324 28.14 -18.74 -3.84
N ILE A 325 28.09 -19.21 -2.60
CA ILE A 325 27.99 -18.38 -1.39
C ILE A 325 29.18 -18.70 -0.49
N SER A 326 30.12 -17.77 -0.40
CA SER A 326 31.27 -17.86 0.50
C SER A 326 30.94 -17.37 1.91
N ASP A 327 31.67 -17.91 2.88
CA ASP A 327 31.47 -17.73 4.33
C ASP A 327 30.00 -17.82 4.72
N ALA A 328 29.36 -18.92 4.34
CA ALA A 328 27.93 -19.11 4.43
C ALA A 328 27.48 -19.59 5.82
N GLU A 329 26.39 -18.98 6.29
CA GLU A 329 25.54 -19.46 7.38
C GLU A 329 24.32 -20.14 6.77
N LEU A 330 24.13 -21.42 7.09
CA LEU A 330 23.03 -22.24 6.61
C LEU A 330 22.07 -22.52 7.77
N LEU A 331 20.79 -22.24 7.55
CA LEU A 331 19.69 -22.55 8.46
C LEU A 331 18.67 -23.43 7.75
N ILE A 332 18.19 -24.47 8.42
CA ILE A 332 16.93 -25.12 8.08
C ILE A 332 15.92 -24.79 9.15
N THR A 333 14.78 -24.28 8.71
CA THR A 333 13.63 -23.95 9.56
C THR A 333 12.50 -24.92 9.30
N ARG A 334 11.65 -25.14 10.31
CA ARG A 334 10.42 -25.94 10.24
C ARG A 334 9.26 -25.11 10.74
N ASN A 335 8.20 -24.98 9.97
CA ASN A 335 6.99 -24.27 10.40
C ASN A 335 6.04 -25.18 11.20
N ARG A 336 4.97 -24.60 11.76
CA ARG A 336 3.93 -25.34 12.50
C ARG A 336 3.20 -26.42 11.69
N GLN A 337 3.21 -26.30 10.36
CA GLN A 337 2.63 -27.29 9.43
C GLN A 337 3.62 -28.41 9.08
N GLY A 338 4.81 -28.39 9.66
CA GLY A 338 5.87 -29.36 9.39
C GLY A 338 6.66 -29.12 8.10
N LYS A 339 6.37 -28.03 7.36
CA LYS A 339 7.10 -27.67 6.14
C LYS A 339 8.47 -27.11 6.48
N TYR A 340 9.46 -27.45 5.67
CA TYR A 340 10.83 -27.03 5.87
C TYR A 340 11.25 -25.94 4.87
N ARG A 341 12.16 -25.07 5.31
CA ARG A 341 12.74 -24.03 4.45
C ARG A 341 14.23 -23.89 4.75
N LEU A 342 15.02 -23.92 3.69
CA LEU A 342 16.44 -23.65 3.70
C LEU A 342 16.68 -22.15 3.54
N ILE A 343 17.62 -21.62 4.31
CA ILE A 343 18.14 -20.26 4.21
C ILE A 343 19.65 -20.37 4.23
N VAL A 344 20.32 -19.82 3.21
CA VAL A 344 21.78 -19.74 3.15
C VAL A 344 22.14 -18.26 2.97
N THR A 345 22.97 -17.75 3.87
CA THR A 345 23.29 -16.33 3.95
C THR A 345 24.80 -16.18 4.00
N SER A 346 25.40 -15.34 3.15
CA SER A 346 26.82 -15.02 3.32
C SER A 346 27.04 -14.20 4.61
N ARG A 347 28.21 -14.33 5.23
CA ARG A 347 28.56 -13.59 6.46
C ARG A 347 28.42 -12.06 6.31
N ASN A 348 28.75 -11.52 5.14
CA ASN A 348 28.58 -10.11 4.81
C ASN A 348 27.15 -9.73 4.39
N ARG A 349 26.22 -10.69 4.34
CA ARG A 349 24.82 -10.56 3.90
C ARG A 349 24.64 -10.00 2.48
N CYS A 350 25.68 -10.11 1.64
CA CYS A 350 25.60 -9.73 0.24
C CYS A 350 24.86 -10.76 -0.61
N THR A 351 24.88 -12.04 -0.21
CA THR A 351 24.14 -13.10 -0.92
C THR A 351 23.23 -13.84 0.04
N VAL A 352 21.96 -13.94 -0.31
CA VAL A 352 20.95 -14.72 0.41
C VAL A 352 20.29 -15.67 -0.57
N LEU A 353 20.14 -16.92 -0.18
CA LEU A 353 19.40 -17.93 -0.92
C LEU A 353 18.38 -18.55 0.02
N THR A 354 17.12 -18.61 -0.41
CA THR A 354 16.08 -19.32 0.35
C THR A 354 15.26 -20.19 -0.57
N GLN A 355 15.03 -21.43 -0.12
CA GLN A 355 14.30 -22.44 -0.87
C GLN A 355 13.35 -23.17 0.08
N VAL A 356 12.09 -23.31 -0.31
CA VAL A 356 11.17 -24.23 0.38
C VAL A 356 11.64 -25.64 0.10
N LEU A 357 11.85 -26.46 1.12
CA LEU A 357 12.29 -27.84 0.94
C LEU A 357 11.08 -28.75 0.75
N PRO A 358 11.12 -29.72 -0.19
CA PRO A 358 10.05 -30.69 -0.35
C PRO A 358 9.93 -31.58 0.89
N ASP A 359 8.74 -32.09 1.21
CA ASP A 359 8.52 -32.95 2.38
C ASP A 359 9.42 -34.20 2.37
N ALA A 360 9.73 -34.69 1.17
CA ALA A 360 10.62 -35.82 0.95
C ALA A 360 12.12 -35.49 1.18
N PHE A 361 12.49 -34.23 1.47
CA PHE A 361 13.88 -33.82 1.70
C PHE A 361 14.55 -34.63 2.82
N PHE A 362 13.75 -34.94 3.84
CA PHE A 362 14.21 -35.72 4.99
C PHE A 362 13.91 -37.22 4.81
N THR A 363 13.05 -37.67 3.89
CA THR A 363 12.74 -39.11 3.82
C THR A 363 13.93 -39.94 3.33
N ALA A 364 14.25 -41.01 4.06
CA ALA A 364 15.17 -42.07 3.61
C ALA A 364 14.41 -43.13 2.78
N PRO A 365 15.07 -43.84 1.83
CA PRO A 365 16.46 -43.71 1.41
C PRO A 365 16.65 -42.66 0.31
N HIS A 366 17.85 -42.07 0.27
CA HIS A 366 18.28 -41.19 -0.81
C HIS A 366 18.45 -41.99 -2.10
N PHE A 367 17.57 -41.77 -3.07
CA PHE A 367 17.81 -42.22 -4.43
C PHE A 367 18.70 -41.19 -5.15
N PRO A 368 19.76 -41.62 -5.87
CA PRO A 368 20.52 -40.72 -6.74
C PRO A 368 19.55 -40.14 -7.78
N GLY A 369 19.22 -38.86 -7.64
CA GLY A 369 18.23 -38.17 -8.49
C GLY A 369 17.02 -37.58 -7.75
N GLN A 370 16.93 -37.67 -6.42
CA GLN A 370 15.92 -36.93 -5.67
C GLN A 370 16.17 -35.43 -5.83
N ARG A 371 15.30 -34.77 -6.60
CA ARG A 371 15.47 -33.37 -6.99
C ARG A 371 14.97 -32.47 -5.87
N PHE A 372 15.82 -31.56 -5.38
CA PHE A 372 15.43 -30.46 -4.50
C PHE A 372 14.59 -29.38 -5.22
N ALA A 373 13.95 -29.71 -6.35
CA ALA A 373 13.28 -28.74 -7.20
C ALA A 373 12.06 -28.17 -6.47
N SER A 374 12.19 -26.94 -5.99
CA SER A 374 11.16 -26.18 -5.30
C SER A 374 11.47 -24.70 -5.44
N PRO A 375 10.48 -23.79 -5.40
CA PRO A 375 10.74 -22.38 -5.65
C PRO A 375 11.84 -21.79 -4.76
N THR A 376 12.78 -21.09 -5.39
CA THR A 376 13.96 -20.50 -4.74
C THR A 376 14.07 -19.03 -5.07
N TRP A 377 14.47 -18.27 -4.07
CA TRP A 377 14.81 -16.87 -4.21
C TRP A 377 16.30 -16.69 -3.95
N VAL A 378 16.98 -16.02 -4.87
CA VAL A 378 18.38 -15.63 -4.73
C VAL A 378 18.44 -14.11 -4.72
N ILE A 379 19.10 -13.57 -3.70
CA ILE A 379 19.30 -12.14 -3.48
C ILE A 379 20.80 -11.89 -3.52
N GLN A 380 21.22 -10.96 -4.37
CA GLN A 380 22.63 -10.57 -4.52
C GLN A 380 22.76 -9.05 -4.44
N LEU A 381 23.73 -8.57 -3.66
CA LEU A 381 24.13 -7.17 -3.63
C LEU A 381 25.07 -6.89 -4.81
N GLU A 382 24.65 -6.01 -5.72
CA GLU A 382 25.45 -5.57 -6.86
C GLU A 382 26.38 -4.41 -6.46
N ASP A 383 27.37 -4.12 -7.32
CA ASP A 383 28.43 -3.12 -7.08
C ASP A 383 27.92 -1.68 -6.85
N GLY A 384 26.63 -1.41 -7.07
CA GLY A 384 25.96 -0.15 -6.75
C GLY A 384 25.24 -0.12 -5.39
N GLY A 385 25.40 -1.14 -4.55
CA GLY A 385 24.65 -1.28 -3.29
C GLY A 385 23.18 -1.63 -3.50
N ARG A 386 22.76 -1.90 -4.74
CA ARG A 386 21.41 -2.35 -5.09
C ARG A 386 21.32 -3.85 -4.91
N ARG A 387 20.22 -4.33 -4.32
CA ARG A 387 19.94 -5.76 -4.24
C ARG A 387 19.14 -6.22 -5.46
N LYS A 388 19.65 -7.23 -6.15
CA LYS A 388 18.94 -7.94 -7.21
C LYS A 388 18.28 -9.17 -6.62
N VAL A 389 16.98 -9.30 -6.84
CA VAL A 389 16.16 -10.42 -6.38
C VAL A 389 15.77 -11.25 -7.60
N THR A 390 16.17 -12.52 -7.62
CA THR A 390 15.90 -13.46 -8.72
C THR A 390 15.07 -14.62 -8.21
N HIS A 391 13.94 -14.88 -8.88
CA HIS A 391 13.07 -16.02 -8.58
C HIS A 391 13.36 -17.17 -9.54
N HIS A 392 13.66 -18.34 -8.99
CA HIS A 392 13.84 -19.59 -9.71
C HIS A 392 12.67 -20.53 -9.36
N PRO A 393 11.62 -20.60 -10.20
CA PRO A 393 10.42 -21.37 -9.87
C PRO A 393 10.68 -22.86 -9.66
N ASN A 394 11.73 -23.39 -10.30
CA ASN A 394 12.14 -24.79 -10.18
C ASN A 394 13.28 -25.01 -9.15
N GLY A 395 13.75 -23.94 -8.50
CA GLY A 395 14.85 -23.98 -7.54
C GLY A 395 16.17 -24.48 -8.09
N PHE A 396 17.00 -24.97 -7.16
CA PHE A 396 18.20 -25.74 -7.47
C PHE A 396 17.98 -27.20 -7.07
N ARG A 397 18.72 -28.12 -7.69
CA ARG A 397 18.56 -29.57 -7.49
C ARG A 397 19.72 -30.18 -6.73
N PHE A 398 20.84 -29.48 -6.63
CA PHE A 398 22.04 -29.95 -5.96
C PHE A 398 22.66 -28.83 -5.14
N MET A 399 23.14 -29.20 -3.96
CA MET A 399 23.94 -28.34 -3.10
C MET A 399 25.17 -29.13 -2.67
N SER A 400 26.33 -28.52 -2.81
CA SER A 400 27.60 -29.09 -2.36
C SER A 400 28.32 -28.09 -1.45
N PHE A 401 29.19 -28.63 -0.62
CA PHE A 401 30.07 -27.86 0.24
C PHE A 401 31.49 -28.04 -0.25
N ARG A 402 32.29 -26.98 -0.22
CA ARG A 402 33.73 -27.11 -0.54
C ARG A 402 34.49 -27.90 0.52
N ASN A 403 34.00 -27.90 1.75
CA ASN A 403 34.61 -28.61 2.88
C ASN A 403 33.84 -29.90 3.18
N SER A 404 34.51 -31.05 3.10
CA SER A 404 33.94 -32.37 3.40
C SER A 404 33.43 -32.49 4.84
N ASN A 405 33.99 -31.72 5.78
CA ASN A 405 33.47 -31.64 7.14
C ASN A 405 32.10 -30.97 7.19
N ALA A 406 31.88 -29.89 6.41
CA ALA A 406 30.59 -29.22 6.35
C ALA A 406 29.53 -30.13 5.73
N GLU A 407 29.89 -30.87 4.68
CA GLU A 407 29.02 -31.89 4.07
C GLU A 407 28.65 -33.00 5.06
N ARG A 408 29.64 -33.53 5.79
CA ARG A 408 29.39 -34.53 6.86
C ARG A 408 28.48 -33.99 7.95
N MET A 409 28.72 -32.77 8.42
CA MET A 409 27.89 -32.13 9.46
C MET A 409 26.48 -31.84 8.98
N PHE A 410 26.31 -31.48 7.71
CA PHE A 410 25.01 -31.31 7.09
C PHE A 410 24.22 -32.62 7.08
N GLU A 411 24.84 -33.73 6.64
CA GLU A 411 24.22 -35.06 6.60
C GLU A 411 23.86 -35.58 8.00
N LEU A 412 24.76 -35.38 8.99
CA LEU A 412 24.49 -35.71 10.39
C LEU A 412 23.32 -34.89 10.95
N GLY A 413 23.33 -33.57 10.69
CA GLY A 413 22.25 -32.68 11.10
C GLY A 413 20.91 -33.06 10.49
N ARG A 414 20.90 -33.41 9.20
CA ARG A 414 19.70 -33.90 8.51
C ARG A 414 19.16 -35.18 9.13
N THR A 415 20.04 -36.13 9.44
CA THR A 415 19.67 -37.39 10.11
C THR A 415 19.13 -37.16 11.51
N ALA A 416 19.68 -36.21 12.26
CA ALA A 416 19.19 -35.85 13.59
C ALA A 416 17.79 -35.21 13.53
N VAL A 417 17.53 -34.32 12.56
CA VAL A 417 16.19 -33.74 12.35
C VAL A 417 15.15 -34.83 12.05
N LEU A 418 15.53 -35.85 11.28
CA LEU A 418 14.68 -37.01 11.01
C LEU A 418 14.31 -37.80 12.26
N GLN A 419 15.32 -38.14 13.06
CA GLN A 419 15.13 -38.92 14.28
C GLN A 419 14.31 -38.16 15.32
N GLY A 420 14.54 -36.85 15.45
CA GLY A 420 13.77 -35.97 16.33
C GLY A 420 12.35 -35.65 15.85
N ALA A 421 12.02 -35.93 14.58
CA ALA A 421 10.69 -35.72 14.01
C ALA A 421 9.75 -36.94 14.18
N GLN A 422 10.23 -38.08 14.68
CA GLN A 422 9.36 -39.20 15.01
C GLN A 422 8.50 -38.87 16.23
N PRO A 423 7.17 -39.08 16.18
CA PRO A 423 6.35 -39.03 17.39
C PRO A 423 6.90 -40.08 18.35
N GLN A 424 7.35 -39.68 19.53
CA GLN A 424 7.54 -40.63 20.63
C GLN A 424 6.18 -41.24 20.92
N ALA A 425 5.92 -42.44 20.40
CA ALA A 425 4.85 -43.27 20.89
C ALA A 425 5.23 -43.66 22.32
N LEU A 426 4.65 -42.96 23.29
CA LEU A 426 4.77 -43.34 24.70
C LEU A 426 4.24 -44.78 24.84
N PRO A 427 4.99 -45.69 25.48
CA PRO A 427 4.45 -46.99 25.83
C PRO A 427 3.29 -46.77 26.81
N ILE A 428 2.12 -47.33 26.47
CA ILE A 428 1.04 -47.50 27.44
C ILE A 428 1.54 -48.55 28.43
N GLU A 429 2.12 -48.11 29.54
CA GLU A 429 2.46 -48.99 30.66
C GLU A 429 1.18 -49.46 31.35
N GLY A 430 0.97 -50.78 31.27
CA GLY A 430 0.91 -51.61 32.48
C GLY A 430 -0.30 -51.44 33.40
N HIS A 431 -1.30 -52.28 33.16
CA HIS A 431 -2.31 -52.68 34.13
C HIS A 431 -1.66 -53.13 35.46
N GLU A 432 -1.80 -52.34 36.52
CA GLU A 432 -1.54 -52.80 37.90
C GLU A 432 -2.68 -53.74 38.34
N THR A 433 -2.28 -54.95 38.73
CA THR A 433 -3.13 -55.94 39.40
C THR A 433 -3.08 -55.67 40.91
N THR A 434 -4.26 -55.49 41.50
CA THR A 434 -4.48 -55.26 42.93
C THR A 434 -4.28 -56.57 43.72
N PRO A 435 -3.59 -56.56 44.88
CA PRO A 435 -3.72 -57.64 45.84
C PRO A 435 -4.82 -57.33 46.88
N SER A 436 -5.51 -58.40 47.24
CA SER A 436 -6.53 -58.53 48.28
C SER A 436 -6.11 -57.98 49.65
N ALA A 437 -7.00 -57.24 50.30
CA ALA A 437 -6.94 -56.95 51.73
C ALA A 437 -8.07 -57.70 52.46
N THR A 438 -7.67 -58.64 53.33
CA THR A 438 -8.45 -59.12 54.47
C THR A 438 -8.17 -58.23 55.68
N SER A 439 -9.19 -57.54 56.17
CA SER A 439 -9.56 -57.37 57.60
C SER A 439 -10.73 -56.42 57.71
#